data_AF-A0A1M3BE13-F1
#
_entry.id   AF-A0A1M3BE13-F1
#
_cell.length_a   1.000
_cell.length_b   1.000
_cell.length_c   1.000
_cell.angle_alpha   90.00
_cell.angle_beta   90.00
_cell.angle_gamma   90.00
#
_symmetry.space_group_name_H-M   'P 1'
#
loop_
_entity.id
_entity.type
_entity.pdbx_description
1 polymer ?
#
loop_
_entity_poly.entity_id
_entity_poly.type
_entity_poly.pdbx_seq_one_letter_code
_entity_poly.pdbx_strand_id
1 'polypeptide(L)'
;MNANEIPECSICLDPIQNDFEKLSCNHTYHKVCIKEWFETTLANKRETTCPLCKRKIDYIKPSTYKTSNSSNKTSPYLIILVIIAFCSCILSTTLFEIILSLSICFIAMIIIKTINYRATRDIVFH
;
A
#
# COMPACT_ATOMS: atom_id res chain seq x y z
N MET A 1 33.91 -15.00 -13.04
CA MET A 1 33.27 -14.31 -11.91
C MET A 1 32.06 -13.57 -12.49
N ASN A 2 30.85 -14.01 -12.15
CA ASN A 2 29.63 -13.60 -12.85
C ASN A 2 29.25 -12.16 -12.46
N ALA A 3 29.07 -11.28 -13.44
CA ALA A 3 29.06 -9.83 -13.27
C ALA A 3 27.69 -9.22 -12.89
N ASN A 4 26.81 -9.95 -12.20
CA ASN A 4 25.43 -9.50 -11.94
C ASN A 4 24.84 -9.98 -10.59
N GLU A 5 25.64 -10.07 -9.53
CA GLU A 5 25.09 -10.32 -8.18
C GLU A 5 24.91 -8.99 -7.44
N ILE A 6 23.65 -8.55 -7.35
CA ILE A 6 23.27 -7.39 -6.52
C ILE A 6 23.37 -7.85 -5.06
N PRO A 7 24.15 -7.17 -4.20
CA PRO A 7 24.29 -7.57 -2.80
C PRO A 7 22.94 -7.53 -2.09
N GLU A 8 22.62 -8.54 -1.29
CA GLU A 8 21.35 -8.64 -0.56
C GLU A 8 21.51 -8.19 0.91
N CYS A 9 20.52 -7.47 1.43
CA CYS A 9 20.52 -7.01 2.82
C CYS A 9 20.05 -8.13 3.73
N SER A 10 20.93 -8.67 4.60
CA SER A 10 20.55 -9.78 5.49
C SER A 10 19.56 -9.41 6.62
N ILE A 11 19.13 -8.14 6.69
CA ILE A 11 18.14 -7.68 7.68
C ILE A 11 16.72 -7.74 7.09
N CYS A 12 16.54 -7.29 5.84
CA CYS A 12 15.22 -7.26 5.19
C CYS A 12 15.09 -8.23 4.00
N LEU A 13 16.17 -8.95 3.65
CA LEU A 13 16.23 -9.93 2.55
C LEU A 13 15.91 -9.34 1.17
N ASP A 14 16.15 -8.03 0.99
CA ASP A 14 15.96 -7.32 -0.26
C ASP A 14 17.29 -6.93 -0.89
N PRO A 15 17.35 -6.78 -2.23
CA PRO A 15 18.53 -6.30 -2.93
C PRO A 15 18.91 -4.88 -2.48
N ILE A 16 20.22 -4.67 -2.29
CA ILE A 16 20.83 -3.40 -1.96
C ILE A 16 21.15 -2.67 -3.26
N GLN A 17 20.20 -1.86 -3.71
CA GLN A 17 20.36 -1.06 -4.94
C GLN A 17 20.94 0.33 -4.63
N ASN A 18 20.36 1.04 -3.66
CA ASN A 18 20.72 2.42 -3.27
C ASN A 18 20.73 2.59 -1.75
N ASP A 19 21.38 3.65 -1.25
CA ASP A 19 21.46 4.03 0.17
C ASP A 19 21.88 2.89 1.11
N PHE A 20 23.11 2.43 0.88
CA PHE A 20 23.73 1.41 1.71
C PHE A 20 24.79 1.99 2.64
N GLU A 21 24.99 1.30 3.74
CA GLU A 21 26.07 1.57 4.68
C GLU A 21 26.90 0.31 4.83
N LYS A 22 28.21 0.50 4.71
CA LYS A 22 29.19 -0.57 4.83
C LYS A 22 29.89 -0.44 6.17
N LEU A 23 29.77 -1.47 6.99
CA LEU A 23 30.37 -1.51 8.32
C LEU A 23 31.88 -1.74 8.26
N SER A 24 32.58 -1.48 9.36
CA SER A 24 34.01 -1.77 9.52
C SER A 24 34.37 -3.26 9.35
N CYS A 25 33.38 -4.15 9.48
CA CYS A 25 33.51 -5.58 9.16
C CYS A 25 33.31 -5.93 7.68
N ASN A 26 33.19 -4.94 6.79
CA ASN A 26 33.01 -5.09 5.33
C ASN A 26 31.63 -5.62 4.89
N HIS A 27 30.70 -5.85 5.80
CA HIS A 27 29.29 -6.18 5.48
C HIS A 27 28.49 -4.93 5.14
N THR A 28 27.61 -5.07 4.15
CA THR A 28 26.81 -3.99 3.59
C THR A 28 25.33 -4.22 3.88
N TYR A 29 24.62 -3.17 4.27
CA TYR A 29 23.19 -3.18 4.58
C TYR A 29 22.54 -1.92 4.04
N HIS A 30 21.21 -1.88 3.92
CA HIS A 30 20.55 -0.58 3.75
C HIS A 30 20.80 0.29 4.98
N LYS A 31 21.10 1.56 4.76
CA LYS A 31 21.39 2.55 5.81
C LYS A 31 20.29 2.61 6.87
N VAL A 32 19.02 2.51 6.45
CA VAL A 32 17.86 2.48 7.34
C VAL A 32 17.85 1.21 8.19
N CYS A 33 18.01 0.04 7.57
CA CYS A 33 17.95 -1.25 8.25
C CYS A 33 19.03 -1.39 9.32
N ILE A 34 20.26 -0.98 9.01
CA ILE A 34 21.36 -1.08 9.97
C ILE A 34 21.29 -0.02 11.07
N LYS A 35 20.78 1.18 10.76
CA LYS A 35 20.49 2.20 11.76
C LYS A 35 19.45 1.73 12.77
N GLU A 36 18.31 1.21 12.29
CA GLU A 36 17.26 0.68 13.14
C GLU A 36 17.78 -0.49 13.99
N TRP A 37 18.55 -1.40 13.40
CA TRP A 37 19.21 -2.48 14.13
C TRP A 37 20.05 -1.96 15.30
N PHE A 38 20.88 -0.94 15.09
CA PHE A 38 21.69 -0.35 16.16
C PHE A 38 20.85 0.37 17.20
N GLU A 39 19.82 1.12 16.80
CA GLU A 39 18.91 1.80 17.71
C GLU A 39 18.14 0.81 18.59
N THR A 40 17.60 -0.27 18.03
CA THR A 40 16.93 -1.34 18.78
C THR A 40 17.91 -2.06 19.71
N THR A 41 19.14 -2.33 19.28
CA THR A 41 20.15 -3.00 20.09
C THR A 41 20.56 -2.14 21.29
N LEU A 42 20.79 -0.84 21.07
CA LEU A 42 21.07 0.13 22.14
C LEU A 42 19.89 0.30 23.10
N ALA A 43 18.65 0.37 22.58
CA ALA A 43 17.45 0.46 23.42
C ALA A 43 17.31 -0.75 24.37
N ASN A 44 17.75 -1.92 23.91
CA ASN A 44 17.80 -3.15 24.71
C ASN A 44 19.04 -3.25 25.63
N LYS A 45 19.81 -2.16 25.79
CA LYS A 45 21.06 -2.09 26.57
C LYS A 45 22.10 -3.13 26.13
N ARG A 46 22.11 -3.50 24.86
CA ARG A 46 23.09 -4.42 24.26
C ARG A 46 24.13 -3.65 23.47
N GLU A 47 25.29 -4.27 23.31
CA GLU A 47 26.36 -3.75 22.46
C GLU A 47 25.94 -3.81 20.98
N THR A 48 26.24 -2.76 20.23
CA THR A 48 25.99 -2.70 18.79
C THR A 48 26.93 -3.64 18.05
N THR A 49 26.36 -4.69 17.45
CA THR A 49 27.12 -5.71 16.70
C THR A 49 26.59 -5.86 15.28
N CYS A 50 27.46 -6.22 14.34
CA CYS A 50 27.07 -6.58 12.98
C CYS A 50 26.13 -7.81 12.99
N PRO A 51 24.98 -7.78 12.29
CA PRO A 51 24.05 -8.91 12.20
C PRO A 51 24.66 -10.19 11.61
N LEU A 52 25.59 -10.06 10.67
CA LEU A 52 26.18 -11.21 9.97
C LEU A 52 27.32 -11.86 10.75
N CYS A 53 28.27 -11.06 11.25
CA CYS A 53 29.50 -11.60 11.86
C CYS A 53 29.64 -11.32 13.35
N LYS A 54 28.68 -10.62 13.96
CA LYS A 54 28.68 -10.27 15.39
C LYS A 54 29.88 -9.42 15.85
N ARG A 55 30.65 -8.85 14.92
CA ARG A 55 31.73 -7.90 15.25
C ARG A 55 31.12 -6.66 15.92
N LYS A 56 31.72 -6.20 17.01
CA LYS A 56 31.33 -4.96 17.68
C LYS A 56 31.54 -3.77 16.75
N ILE A 57 30.57 -2.87 16.73
CA ILE A 57 30.56 -1.64 15.94
C ILE A 57 30.35 -0.49 16.91
N ASP A 58 31.25 0.50 16.89
CA ASP A 58 31.11 1.70 17.71
C ASP A 58 30.10 2.65 17.05
N TYR A 59 28.82 2.45 17.33
CA TYR A 59 27.75 3.27 16.79
C TYR A 59 27.46 4.45 17.72
N ILE A 60 27.84 5.65 17.28
CA ILE A 60 27.50 6.90 17.95
C ILE A 60 26.11 7.30 17.46
N LYS A 61 25.12 7.31 18.36
CA LYS A 61 23.78 7.81 18.03
C LYS A 61 23.90 9.26 17.55
N PRO A 62 23.61 9.58 16.28
CA PRO A 62 23.66 10.96 15.83
C PRO A 62 22.61 11.75 16.63
N SER A 63 23.07 12.78 17.35
CA SER A 63 22.19 13.69 18.07
C SER A 63 21.15 14.24 17.09
N THR A 64 19.89 14.21 17.48
CA THR A 64 18.70 14.52 16.68
C THR A 64 18.79 15.86 15.96
N TYR A 65 19.45 15.90 14.80
CA TYR A 65 19.13 16.88 13.77
C TYR A 65 17.88 16.34 13.08
N LYS A 66 16.78 17.12 13.11
CA LYS A 66 15.54 16.82 12.41
C LYS A 66 15.83 16.80 10.90
N THR A 67 16.30 15.68 10.38
CA THR A 67 16.12 15.37 8.96
C THR A 67 14.79 14.64 8.87
N SER A 68 13.73 15.43 8.71
CA SER A 68 12.47 14.98 8.14
C SER A 68 12.75 14.36 6.76
N ASN A 69 12.80 13.03 6.65
CA ASN A 69 12.20 12.31 5.53
C ASN A 69 12.29 10.78 5.61
N SER A 70 11.11 10.16 5.46
CA SER A 70 10.81 8.89 4.79
C SER A 70 11.44 7.58 5.26
N SER A 71 10.67 6.86 6.07
CA SER A 71 10.58 5.39 5.96
C SER A 71 9.15 4.91 6.16
N ASN A 72 8.19 5.57 5.53
CA ASN A 72 7.06 4.88 4.95
C ASN A 72 7.58 4.21 3.68
N LYS A 73 8.26 3.06 3.83
CA LYS A 73 8.44 2.14 2.70
C LYS A 73 7.11 1.43 2.41
N THR A 74 6.03 2.17 2.19
CA THR A 74 4.98 1.67 1.33
C THR A 74 5.45 1.96 -0.08
N SER A 75 5.91 0.91 -0.75
CA SER A 75 6.18 0.91 -2.19
C SER A 75 5.12 1.77 -2.90
N PRO A 76 5.48 2.73 -3.78
CA PRO A 76 4.51 3.64 -4.40
C PRO A 76 3.38 2.88 -5.12
N TYR A 77 3.66 1.64 -5.54
CA TYR A 77 2.69 0.70 -6.06
C TYR A 77 1.58 0.35 -5.07
N LEU A 78 1.85 0.24 -3.76
CA LEU A 78 0.83 -0.08 -2.75
C LEU A 78 -0.17 1.06 -2.58
N ILE A 79 0.29 2.31 -2.59
CA ILE A 79 -0.61 3.48 -2.50
C ILE A 79 -1.46 3.56 -3.78
N ILE A 80 -0.86 3.36 -4.95
CA ILE A 80 -1.55 3.36 -6.24
C ILE A 80 -2.57 2.21 -6.30
N LEU A 81 -2.23 1.01 -5.86
CA LEU A 81 -3.13 -0.14 -5.82
C LEU A 81 -4.32 0.08 -4.89
N VAL A 82 -4.11 0.72 -3.73
CA VAL A 82 -5.20 1.07 -2.80
C VAL A 82 -6.14 2.10 -3.43
N ILE A 83 -5.60 3.13 -4.10
CA ILE A 83 -6.43 4.14 -4.78
C ILE A 83 -7.21 3.52 -5.94
N ILE A 84 -6.57 2.67 -6.77
CA ILE A 84 -7.24 1.98 -7.87
C ILE A 84 -8.35 1.07 -7.34
N ALA A 85 -8.08 0.25 -6.32
CA ALA A 85 -9.09 -0.63 -5.72
C ALA A 85 -10.27 0.17 -5.14
N PHE A 86 -9.99 1.31 -4.51
CA PHE A 86 -11.02 2.18 -3.96
C PHE A 86 -11.86 2.85 -5.06
N CYS A 87 -11.23 3.36 -6.11
CA CYS A 87 -11.92 3.96 -7.26
C CYS A 87 -12.76 2.94 -8.04
N SER A 88 -12.26 1.73 -8.26
CA SER A 88 -13.01 0.65 -8.92
C SER A 88 -14.23 0.22 -8.11
N CYS A 89 -14.10 0.13 -6.78
CA CYS A 89 -15.21 -0.19 -5.89
C CYS A 89 -16.30 0.88 -5.95
N ILE A 90 -15.93 2.17 -5.86
CA ILE A 90 -16.88 3.29 -5.93
C ILE A 90 -17.59 3.34 -7.27
N LEU A 91 -16.88 3.12 -8.39
CA LEU A 91 -17.51 3.12 -9.71
C LEU A 91 -18.49 1.94 -9.88
N SER A 92 -18.15 0.77 -9.33
CA SER A 92 -19.04 -0.39 -9.37
C SER A 92 -20.32 -0.17 -8.57
N THR A 93 -20.25 0.48 -7.39
CA THR A 93 -21.42 0.74 -6.56
C THR A 93 -22.32 1.81 -7.17
N THR A 94 -21.77 2.89 -7.72
CA THR A 94 -22.58 3.93 -8.38
C THR A 94 -23.27 3.42 -9.65
N LEU A 95 -22.62 2.56 -10.43
CA LEU A 95 -23.24 1.94 -11.61
C LEU A 95 -24.41 1.02 -11.21
N PHE A 96 -24.27 0.24 -10.15
CA PHE A 96 -25.34 -0.63 -9.66
C PHE A 96 -26.58 0.17 -9.21
N GLU A 97 -26.38 1.26 -8.45
CA GLU A 97 -27.45 2.16 -8.02
C GLU A 97 -28.17 2.82 -9.22
N ILE A 98 -27.44 3.25 -10.25
CA ILE A 98 -28.03 3.82 -11.46
C ILE A 98 -28.86 2.77 -12.23
N ILE A 99 -28.36 1.55 -12.39
CA ILE A 99 -29.10 0.48 -13.08
C ILE A 99 -30.36 0.10 -12.30
N LEU A 100 -30.27 0.01 -10.98
CA LEU A 100 -31.43 -0.28 -10.12
C LEU A 100 -32.48 0.82 -10.26
N SER A 101 -32.10 2.10 -10.20
CA SER A 101 -33.04 3.21 -10.38
C SER A 101 -33.70 3.23 -11.77
N LEU A 102 -32.94 3.00 -12.85
CA LEU A 102 -33.48 2.94 -14.20
C LEU A 102 -34.44 1.77 -14.40
N SER A 103 -34.13 0.61 -13.83
CA SER A 103 -35.01 -0.57 -13.91
C SER A 103 -36.31 -0.36 -13.14
N ILE A 104 -36.26 0.23 -11.93
CA ILE A 104 -37.44 0.62 -11.17
C ILE A 104 -38.28 1.64 -11.94
N CYS A 105 -37.66 2.67 -12.53
CA CYS A 105 -38.35 3.66 -13.35
C CYS A 105 -39.02 3.03 -14.58
N PHE A 106 -38.34 2.11 -15.28
CA PHE A 106 -38.92 1.43 -16.43
C PHE A 106 -40.11 0.55 -16.05
N ILE A 107 -39.99 -0.20 -14.95
CA ILE A 107 -41.08 -1.00 -14.40
C ILE A 107 -42.26 -0.09 -14.01
N ALA A 108 -41.99 1.03 -13.33
CA ALA A 108 -43.03 2.00 -12.95
C ALA A 108 -43.73 2.59 -14.19
N MET A 109 -43.00 2.94 -15.24
CA MET A 109 -43.56 3.44 -16.49
C MET A 109 -44.46 2.40 -17.19
N ILE A 110 -44.06 1.13 -17.19
CA ILE A 110 -44.90 0.04 -17.71
C ILE A 110 -46.18 -0.08 -16.90
N ILE A 111 -46.08 -0.10 -15.56
CA ILE A 111 -47.24 -0.21 -14.65
C ILE A 111 -48.23 0.93 -14.90
N ILE A 112 -47.74 2.18 -14.94
CA ILE A 112 -48.58 3.36 -15.20
C ILE A 112 -49.27 3.22 -16.57
N LYS A 113 -48.55 2.80 -17.61
CA LYS A 113 -49.12 2.61 -18.95
C LYS A 113 -50.18 1.50 -18.96
N THR A 114 -49.95 0.39 -18.26
CA THR A 114 -50.92 -0.71 -18.14
C THR A 114 -52.17 -0.30 -17.38
N ILE A 115 -52.03 0.47 -16.29
CA ILE A 115 -53.15 1.02 -15.52
C ILE A 115 -53.94 1.99 -16.38
N ASN A 116 -53.27 2.92 -17.07
CA ASN A 116 -53.94 3.90 -17.93
C ASN A 116 -54.65 3.23 -19.12
N TYR A 117 -54.06 2.18 -19.71
CA TYR A 117 -54.70 1.39 -20.75
C TYR A 117 -55.94 0.64 -20.25
N ARG A 118 -55.90 0.07 -19.03
CA ARG A 118 -57.05 -0.55 -18.38
C ARG A 118 -58.15 0.48 -18.08
N ALA A 119 -57.80 1.62 -17.49
CA ALA A 119 -58.74 2.71 -17.20
C ALA A 119 -59.42 3.25 -18.46
N THR A 120 -58.68 3.41 -19.56
CA THR A 120 -59.24 3.84 -20.85
C THR A 120 -60.18 2.77 -21.43
N ARG A 121 -59.84 1.48 -21.29
CA ARG A 121 -60.73 0.38 -21.70
C ARG A 121 -62.02 0.33 -20.91
N ASP A 122 -61.96 0.57 -19.60
CA ASP A 122 -63.15 0.55 -18.73
C ASP A 122 -64.10 1.72 -19.04
N ILE A 123 -63.59 2.87 -19.51
CA ILE A 123 -64.40 4.02 -19.95
C ILE A 123 -65.09 3.78 -21.31
N VAL A 124 -64.46 3.07 -22.24
CA VAL A 124 -65.03 2.83 -23.59
C VAL A 124 -66.13 1.76 -23.58
N PHE A 125 -66.17 0.90 -22.56
CA PHE A 125 -67.14 -0.20 -22.45
C PHE A 125 -68.37 0.13 -21.57
N HIS A 126 -68.57 1.40 -21.21
CA HIS A 126 -69.71 1.86 -20.42
C HIS A 126 -70.44 3.03 -21.10
#